data_AF-A0A1M5PC89-F1
#
_entry.id   AF-A0A1M5PC89-F1
#
_cell.length_a   1.000
_cell.length_b   1.000
_cell.length_c   1.000
_cell.angle_alpha   90.00
_cell.angle_beta   90.00
_cell.angle_gamma   90.00
#
_symmetry.space_group_name_H-M   'P 1'
#
loop_
_entity.id
_entity.type
_entity.pdbx_description
1 polymer ?
#
loop_
_entity_poly.entity_id
_entity_poly.type
_entity_poly.pdbx_seq_one_letter_code
_entity_poly.pdbx_strand_id
1 'polypeptide(L)'
;MSTGGDESPILSCDLQGGTLSVYETEVRIDRSGASMFEDKTLPMADIRDVVYDPGFLSGHLQLVEAGVEPAEGGLLSHPVDENTLYFPRTGRKCARRARDAILERI
;
A
#
# COMPACT_ATOMS: atom_id res chain seq x y z
N MET A 1 -11.84 -13.70 21.83
CA MET A 1 -10.91 -12.56 21.69
C MET A 1 -11.40 -11.77 20.49
N SER A 2 -12.09 -10.66 20.71
CA SER A 2 -12.64 -9.82 19.65
C SER A 2 -11.98 -8.45 19.75
N THR A 3 -11.31 -8.02 18.68
CA THR A 3 -10.90 -6.62 18.46
C THR A 3 -10.37 -6.50 17.03
N GLY A 4 -11.23 -6.74 16.05
CA GLY A 4 -11.10 -6.13 14.72
C GLY A 4 -12.28 -5.20 14.63
N GLY A 5 -12.05 -3.89 14.65
CA GLY A 5 -13.13 -2.92 14.59
C GLY A 5 -13.97 -3.15 13.32
N ASP A 6 -15.29 -3.10 13.46
CA ASP A 6 -16.26 -3.14 12.38
C ASP A 6 -16.20 -1.88 11.47
N GLU A 7 -15.01 -1.31 11.25
CA GLU A 7 -14.82 -0.23 10.29
C GLU A 7 -14.73 -0.85 8.90
N SER A 8 -15.59 -0.40 7.99
CA SER A 8 -15.50 -0.82 6.60
C SER A 8 -14.44 0.03 5.90
N PRO A 9 -13.52 -0.59 5.13
CA PRO A 9 -12.52 0.18 4.41
C PRO A 9 -13.22 1.11 3.40
N ILE A 10 -12.74 2.34 3.30
CA ILE A 10 -13.19 3.33 2.31
C ILE A 10 -12.97 2.77 0.90
N LEU A 11 -11.84 2.09 0.74
CA LEU A 11 -11.54 1.30 -0.45
C LEU A 11 -10.64 0.13 -0.08
N SER A 12 -10.78 -0.95 -0.82
CA SER A 12 -9.88 -2.09 -0.75
C SER A 12 -9.46 -2.44 -2.18
N CYS A 13 -8.16 -2.65 -2.37
CA CYS A 13 -7.56 -2.98 -3.64
C CYS A 13 -6.79 -4.29 -3.52
N ASP A 14 -7.22 -5.30 -4.28
CA ASP A 14 -6.44 -6.51 -4.47
C ASP A 14 -5.27 -6.22 -5.41
N LEU A 15 -4.06 -6.26 -4.84
CA LEU A 15 -2.80 -5.97 -5.51
C LEU A 15 -1.94 -7.25 -5.55
N GLN A 16 -0.85 -7.20 -6.29
CA GLN A 16 0.10 -8.30 -6.30
C GLN A 16 0.90 -8.30 -4.99
N GLY A 17 0.82 -9.44 -4.29
CA GLY A 17 1.47 -9.63 -2.99
C GLY A 17 0.56 -9.34 -1.78
N GLY A 18 -0.68 -8.90 -2.01
CA GLY A 18 -1.63 -8.65 -0.93
C GLY A 18 -2.75 -7.68 -1.28
N THR A 19 -3.60 -7.41 -0.32
CA THR A 19 -4.71 -6.47 -0.41
C THR A 19 -4.36 -5.20 0.38
N LEU A 20 -4.52 -4.04 -0.26
CA LEU A 20 -4.38 -2.73 0.38
C LEU A 20 -5.76 -2.21 0.76
N SER A 21 -6.00 -2.02 2.04
CA SER A 21 -7.26 -1.49 2.58
C SER A 21 -7.01 -0.13 3.23
N VAL A 22 -7.74 0.89 2.81
CA VAL A 22 -7.63 2.26 3.33
C VAL A 22 -8.80 2.55 4.25
N TYR A 23 -8.49 2.92 5.49
CA TYR A 23 -9.43 3.29 6.54
C TYR A 23 -9.36 4.79 6.83
N GLU A 24 -10.22 5.30 7.72
CA GLU A 24 -10.18 6.72 8.06
C GLU A 24 -8.89 7.10 8.80
N THR A 25 -8.41 6.19 9.64
CA THR A 25 -7.30 6.44 10.57
C THR A 25 -6.05 5.60 10.31
N GLU A 26 -6.12 4.63 9.40
CA GLU A 26 -5.04 3.70 9.12
C GLU A 26 -5.07 3.16 7.69
N VAL A 27 -3.96 2.55 7.29
CA VAL A 27 -3.82 1.76 6.08
C VAL A 27 -3.39 0.37 6.49
N ARG A 28 -4.06 -0.65 5.94
CA ARG A 28 -3.75 -2.05 6.21
C ARG A 28 -3.30 -2.73 4.93
N ILE A 29 -2.23 -3.51 5.06
CA ILE A 29 -1.68 -4.36 4.02
C ILE A 29 -1.84 -5.80 4.51
N ASP A 30 -2.81 -6.52 3.95
CA ASP A 30 -2.97 -7.95 4.16
C ASP A 30 -2.15 -8.69 3.11
N ARG A 31 -1.04 -9.31 3.50
CA ARG A 31 -0.11 -9.97 2.60
C ARG A 31 -0.65 -11.34 2.19
N SER A 32 -0.43 -11.70 0.93
CA SER A 32 -0.75 -13.06 0.47
C SER A 32 0.23 -14.06 1.08
N GLY A 33 -0.17 -15.33 1.24
CA GLY A 33 0.72 -16.38 1.76
C GLY A 33 1.96 -16.67 0.89
N ALA A 34 2.06 -16.07 -0.30
CA ALA A 34 3.24 -16.12 -1.17
C ALA A 34 4.20 -14.94 -0.94
N SER A 35 3.81 -13.95 -0.13
CA SER A 35 4.65 -12.82 0.28
C SER A 35 5.68 -13.28 1.32
N MET A 36 6.86 -12.66 1.26
CA MET A 36 7.91 -12.81 2.28
C MET A 36 7.78 -11.80 3.43
N PHE A 37 6.87 -10.83 3.31
CA PHE A 37 6.54 -9.86 4.35
C PHE A 37 5.27 -10.26 5.10
N GLU A 38 5.19 -9.88 6.38
CA GLU A 38 4.01 -10.04 7.22
C GLU A 38 2.95 -8.97 6.92
N ASP A 39 1.72 -9.22 7.38
CA ASP A 39 0.66 -8.22 7.37
C ASP A 39 1.10 -6.97 8.13
N LYS A 40 0.78 -5.80 7.59
CA LYS A 40 1.20 -4.53 8.18
C LYS A 40 0.03 -3.59 8.32
N THR A 41 -0.07 -2.93 9.47
CA THR A 41 -1.02 -1.84 9.72
C THR A 41 -0.23 -0.58 10.01
N LEU A 42 -0.53 0.48 9.28
CA LEU A 42 0.15 1.76 9.35
C LEU A 42 -0.86 2.83 9.77
N PRO A 43 -0.68 3.47 10.94
CA PRO A 43 -1.48 4.63 11.30
C PRO A 43 -1.33 5.73 10.25
N MET A 44 -2.44 6.38 9.87
CA MET A 44 -2.42 7.44 8.86
C MET A 44 -1.48 8.59 9.27
N ALA A 45 -1.37 8.87 10.57
CA ALA A 45 -0.47 9.89 11.13
C ALA A 45 1.04 9.60 10.91
N ASP A 46 1.38 8.33 10.67
CA ASP A 46 2.74 7.88 10.41
C ASP A 46 3.06 7.85 8.91
N ILE A 47 2.06 8.01 8.02
CA ILE A 47 2.27 8.10 6.58
C ILE A 47 2.62 9.56 6.22
N ARG A 48 3.72 9.73 5.47
CA ARG A 48 4.24 11.03 5.04
C ARG A 48 3.99 11.31 3.56
N ASP A 49 3.96 10.26 2.75
CA ASP A 49 3.68 10.34 1.32
C ASP A 49 3.29 8.96 0.80
N VAL A 50 2.77 8.92 -0.42
CA VAL A 50 2.48 7.69 -1.16
C VAL A 50 3.05 7.79 -2.57
N VAL A 51 4.12 7.04 -2.82
CA VAL A 51 4.71 6.95 -4.15
C VAL A 51 3.84 6.06 -5.02
N TYR A 52 3.44 6.58 -6.19
CA TYR A 52 2.72 5.84 -7.21
C TYR A 52 3.48 5.90 -8.52
N ASP A 53 3.92 4.73 -8.98
CA ASP A 53 4.50 4.55 -10.31
C ASP A 53 3.66 3.53 -11.08
N PRO A 54 2.98 3.91 -12.17
CA PRO A 54 2.19 2.98 -12.97
C PRO A 54 3.05 1.98 -13.77
N GLY A 55 4.34 2.26 -13.93
CA GLY A 55 5.32 1.54 -14.75
C GLY A 55 4.87 1.28 -16.19
N PHE A 56 5.67 0.54 -16.96
CA PHE A 56 5.23 0.06 -18.27
C PHE A 56 4.45 -1.25 -18.15
N LEU A 57 5.05 -2.31 -17.60
CA LEU A 57 4.43 -3.64 -17.47
C LEU A 57 3.64 -3.81 -16.17
N SER A 58 4.29 -3.52 -15.05
CA SER A 58 3.76 -3.50 -13.69
C SER A 58 4.05 -2.14 -13.06
N GLY A 59 3.17 -1.69 -12.19
CA GLY A 59 3.40 -0.52 -11.35
C GLY A 59 3.53 -0.90 -9.88
N HIS A 60 3.80 0.08 -9.04
CA HIS A 60 3.83 -0.07 -7.59
C HIS A 60 3.24 1.13 -6.86
N LEU A 61 2.76 0.85 -5.65
CA LEU A 61 2.47 1.81 -4.59
C LEU A 61 3.45 1.56 -3.47
N GLN A 62 4.04 2.61 -2.93
CA GLN A 62 4.91 2.53 -1.76
C GLN A 62 4.49 3.61 -0.76
N LEU A 63 4.20 3.19 0.48
CA LEU A 63 3.87 4.09 1.57
C LEU A 63 5.17 4.61 2.21
N VAL A 64 5.34 5.92 2.26
CA VAL A 64 6.48 6.54 2.94
C VAL A 64 6.10 6.74 4.40
N GLU A 65 6.72 5.96 5.28
CA GLU A 65 6.42 5.95 6.71
C GLU A 65 7.42 6.81 7.49
N ALA A 66 6.94 7.47 8.54
CA ALA A 66 7.73 8.34 9.38
C ALA A 66 8.80 7.52 10.14
N GLY A 67 10.07 7.92 10.01
CA GLY A 67 11.16 7.24 10.71
C GLY A 67 11.58 5.92 10.07
N VAL A 68 11.01 5.55 8.92
CA VAL A 68 11.42 4.40 8.11
C VAL A 68 11.93 4.92 6.76
N GLU A 69 13.15 4.55 6.39
CA GLU A 69 13.68 4.90 5.07
C GLU A 69 12.99 4.02 4.01
N PRO A 70 12.30 4.61 3.02
CA PRO A 70 11.66 3.84 1.97
C PRO A 70 12.72 3.13 1.14
N ALA A 71 12.48 1.87 0.76
CA ALA A 71 13.39 1.19 -0.15
C ALA A 71 13.42 1.93 -1.50
N GLU A 72 14.60 2.14 -2.05
CA GLU A 72 14.74 2.70 -3.39
C GLU A 72 14.72 1.58 -4.44
N GLY A 73 13.97 1.80 -5.52
CA GLY A 73 14.07 0.98 -6.72
C GLY A 73 15.29 1.39 -7.54
N GLY A 74 16.04 0.43 -8.05
CA GLY A 74 17.09 0.68 -9.05
C GLY A 74 16.49 1.03 -10.43
N LEU A 75 17.35 1.46 -11.36
CA LEU A 75 16.97 1.85 -12.74
C LEU A 75 16.20 0.76 -13.53
N LEU A 76 16.27 -0.50 -13.08
CA LEU A 76 15.66 -1.68 -13.70
C LEU A 76 14.81 -2.53 -12.74
N SER A 77 14.68 -2.13 -11.46
CA SER A 77 14.00 -2.94 -10.44
C SER A 77 13.14 -2.07 -9.56
N HIS A 78 11.89 -2.49 -9.33
CA HIS A 78 11.03 -1.79 -8.39
C HIS A 78 11.55 -1.90 -6.95
N PRO A 79 11.27 -0.90 -6.08
CA PRO A 79 11.58 -1.02 -4.66
C PRO A 79 10.84 -2.20 -4.07
N VAL A 80 11.48 -2.99 -3.20
CA VAL A 80 10.89 -4.17 -2.54
C VAL A 80 11.01 -3.98 -1.03
N ASP A 81 9.92 -3.58 -0.39
CA ASP A 81 9.83 -3.50 1.08
C ASP A 81 8.42 -3.82 1.59
N GLU A 82 8.29 -3.84 2.92
CA GLU A 82 7.03 -4.08 3.65
C GLU A 82 5.95 -3.00 3.42
N ASN A 83 6.32 -1.86 2.85
CA ASN A 83 5.41 -0.74 2.53
C ASN A 83 5.04 -0.70 1.04
N THR A 84 5.57 -1.64 0.24
CA THR A 84 5.38 -1.67 -1.21
C THR A 84 4.41 -2.77 -1.64
N LEU A 85 3.50 -2.41 -2.58
CA LEU A 85 2.58 -3.31 -3.26
C LEU A 85 2.61 -3.08 -4.77
N TYR A 86 2.63 -4.17 -5.53
CA TYR A 86 2.70 -4.12 -6.99
C TYR A 86 1.33 -4.27 -7.62
N PHE A 87 1.17 -3.80 -8.85
CA PHE A 87 -0.05 -4.07 -9.59
C PHE A 87 0.18 -4.24 -11.09
N PRO A 88 -0.60 -5.12 -11.73
CA PRO A 88 -0.69 -5.16 -13.18
C PRO A 88 -1.46 -3.94 -13.70
N ARG A 89 -1.47 -3.75 -15.03
CA ARG A 89 -2.21 -2.65 -15.68
C ARG A 89 -3.68 -2.54 -15.24
N THR A 90 -4.35 -3.67 -14.98
CA THR A 90 -5.75 -3.71 -14.53
C THR A 90 -5.94 -3.14 -13.11
N GLY A 91 -4.92 -3.22 -12.24
CA GLY A 91 -4.94 -2.69 -10.88
C GLY A 91 -4.69 -1.17 -10.80
N ARG A 92 -4.21 -0.53 -11.88
CA ARG A 92 -3.83 0.90 -11.90
C ARG A 92 -4.91 1.84 -11.39
N LYS A 93 -6.17 1.61 -11.78
CA LYS A 93 -7.29 2.46 -11.38
C LYS A 93 -7.54 2.38 -9.88
N CYS A 94 -7.47 1.17 -9.31
CA CYS A 94 -7.65 0.99 -7.88
C CYS A 94 -6.46 1.59 -7.12
N ALA A 95 -5.23 1.27 -7.53
CA ALA A 95 -4.02 1.79 -6.91
C ALA A 95 -3.97 3.33 -6.90
N ARG A 96 -4.35 3.98 -8.00
CA ARG A 96 -4.43 5.45 -8.05
C ARG A 96 -5.45 6.00 -7.04
N ARG A 97 -6.63 5.38 -6.94
CA ARG A 97 -7.65 5.79 -5.96
C ARG A 97 -7.19 5.56 -4.53
N ALA A 98 -6.44 4.48 -4.28
CA ALA A 98 -5.86 4.21 -2.98
C ALA A 98 -4.88 5.31 -2.57
N ARG A 99 -3.95 5.67 -3.47
CA ARG A 99 -3.07 6.84 -3.28
C ARG A 99 -3.87 8.09 -2.96
N ASP A 100 -4.83 8.45 -3.82
CA ASP A 100 -5.60 9.69 -3.67
C ASP A 100 -6.31 9.74 -2.32
N ALA A 101 -6.94 8.63 -1.90
CA ALA A 101 -7.63 8.56 -0.62
C ALA A 101 -6.70 8.68 0.60
N ILE A 102 -5.48 8.15 0.51
CA ILE A 102 -4.47 8.29 1.57
C ILE A 102 -3.96 9.73 1.61
N LEU A 103 -3.61 10.30 0.45
CA LEU A 103 -3.11 11.69 0.37
C LEU A 103 -4.15 12.73 0.82
N GLU A 104 -5.44 12.46 0.65
CA GLU A 104 -6.53 13.31 1.17
C GLU A 104 -6.62 13.32 2.71
N ARG A 105 -5.90 12.42 3.41
CA ARG A 105 -6.00 12.20 4.86
C ARG A 105 -4.71 12.50 5.64
N ILE A 106 -3.62 12.87 4.96
CA ILE A 106 -2.34 13.24 5.57
C ILE A 106 -2.06 14.73 5.49
#